data_AF-A0AAW4NN19-F1
#
_entry.id   AF-A0AAW4NN19-F1
#
_cell.length_a   1.000
_cell.length_b   1.000
_cell.length_c   1.000
_cell.angle_alpha   90.00
_cell.angle_beta   90.00
_cell.angle_gamma   90.00
#
_symmetry.space_group_name_H-M   'P 1'
#
loop_
_entity.id
_entity.type
_entity.pdbx_description
1 polymer ?
#
loop_
_entity_poly.entity_id
_entity_poly.type
_entity_poly.pdbx_seq_one_letter_code
_entity_poly.pdbx_strand_id
1 'polypeptide(L)'
;MDTLQNRRTIRKYSAKEVSDSLLNRLLETAERTPTMGNLQLYSVVVTRQQEGKERLAPAHFHQKMVTEAPVVLTICADFRRTSLWAEHRKATPGYANYLSFMNAATDALLYTQTLCNLAEAEGLGTCFLGTTLYTPQMIIDALQLPRLVFPVATITMGWPDENPELTDRLPLHGIVHQECYKDYNADAIDDIYHDKEALSENQNFVKINHKETLAQVYTDIRYTKKYNESMSKGFLEALRRQGFLEVDE
;
A
#
# COMPACT_ATOMS: atom_id res chain seq x y z
N MET A 1 -10.90 -8.20 -17.65
CA MET A 1 -9.53 -7.92 -18.11
C MET A 1 -9.39 -6.47 -18.51
N ASP A 2 -10.36 -5.93 -19.25
CA ASP A 2 -10.37 -4.55 -19.76
C ASP A 2 -10.17 -3.49 -18.68
N THR A 3 -10.83 -3.62 -17.51
CA THR A 3 -10.62 -2.73 -16.36
C THR A 3 -9.17 -2.71 -15.91
N LEU A 4 -8.52 -3.87 -15.82
CA LEU A 4 -7.13 -3.99 -15.35
C LEU A 4 -6.13 -3.48 -16.38
N GLN A 5 -6.40 -3.68 -17.68
CA GLN A 5 -5.55 -3.18 -18.76
C GLN A 5 -5.58 -1.65 -18.86
N ASN A 6 -6.72 -1.04 -18.51
CA ASN A 6 -6.92 0.40 -18.59
C ASN A 6 -6.84 1.11 -17.23
N ARG A 7 -6.42 0.39 -16.18
CA ARG A 7 -6.39 0.92 -14.83
C ARG A 7 -5.36 2.03 -14.69
N ARG A 8 -5.73 3.04 -13.91
CA ARG A 8 -4.88 4.19 -13.58
C ARG A 8 -5.16 4.64 -12.15
N THR A 9 -4.13 5.10 -11.48
CA THR A 9 -4.29 5.67 -10.14
C THR A 9 -5.02 7.00 -10.22
N ILE A 10 -6.10 7.13 -9.45
CA ILE A 10 -6.91 8.34 -9.34
C ILE A 10 -6.60 9.01 -8.01
N ARG A 11 -6.29 10.30 -8.04
CA ARG A 11 -5.91 11.15 -6.91
C ARG A 11 -6.85 12.35 -6.74
N LYS A 12 -7.70 12.65 -7.74
CA LYS A 12 -8.79 13.63 -7.64
C LYS A 12 -10.14 12.95 -7.72
N TYR A 13 -11.02 13.33 -6.81
CA TYR A 13 -12.33 12.71 -6.64
C TYR A 13 -13.43 13.76 -6.71
N SER A 14 -14.56 13.39 -7.29
CA SER A 14 -15.74 14.24 -7.30
C SER A 14 -16.38 14.29 -5.91
N ALA A 15 -17.27 15.26 -5.69
CA ALA A 15 -18.05 15.36 -4.45
C ALA A 15 -19.09 14.24 -4.27
N LYS A 16 -19.25 13.34 -5.25
CA LYS A 16 -20.20 12.23 -5.16
C LYS A 16 -19.77 11.27 -4.04
N GLU A 17 -20.71 10.93 -3.17
CA GLU A 17 -20.43 10.00 -2.08
C GLU A 17 -20.30 8.55 -2.57
N VAL A 18 -19.51 7.76 -1.83
CA VAL A 18 -19.52 6.29 -1.91
C VAL A 18 -20.49 5.81 -0.85
N SER A 19 -21.64 5.25 -1.23
CA SER A 19 -22.65 4.79 -0.28
C SER A 19 -22.12 3.66 0.61
N ASP A 20 -22.65 3.54 1.83
CA ASP A 20 -22.24 2.46 2.73
C ASP A 20 -22.61 1.07 2.19
N SER A 21 -23.74 0.96 1.49
CA SER A 21 -24.12 -0.29 0.82
C SER A 21 -23.08 -0.71 -0.24
N LEU A 22 -22.61 0.23 -1.06
CA LEU A 22 -21.56 -0.04 -2.05
C LEU A 22 -20.24 -0.41 -1.34
N LEU A 23 -19.81 0.41 -0.38
CA LEU A 23 -18.55 0.17 0.33
C LEU A 23 -18.54 -1.19 1.04
N ASN A 24 -19.61 -1.51 1.78
CA ASN A 24 -19.70 -2.77 2.52
C ASN A 24 -19.72 -3.97 1.59
N ARG A 25 -20.45 -3.90 0.46
CA ARG A 25 -20.44 -4.96 -0.56
C ARG A 25 -19.04 -5.20 -1.12
N LEU A 26 -18.27 -4.14 -1.38
CA LEU A 26 -16.89 -4.27 -1.87
C LEU A 26 -15.98 -4.88 -0.82
N LEU A 27 -16.08 -4.43 0.43
CA LEU A 27 -15.30 -4.96 1.55
C LEU A 27 -15.61 -6.45 1.79
N GLU A 28 -16.88 -6.83 1.83
CA GLU A 28 -17.35 -8.21 2.01
C GLU A 28 -16.90 -9.11 0.86
N THR A 29 -17.04 -8.63 -0.38
CA THR A 29 -16.62 -9.41 -1.56
C THR A 29 -15.10 -9.63 -1.57
N ALA A 30 -14.32 -8.63 -1.14
CA ALA A 30 -12.87 -8.72 -1.04
C ALA A 30 -12.40 -9.78 -0.02
N GLU A 31 -13.25 -10.18 0.94
CA GLU A 31 -12.92 -11.25 1.91
C GLU A 31 -12.71 -12.61 1.26
N ARG A 32 -13.14 -12.79 0.00
CA ARG A 32 -12.88 -13.99 -0.79
C ARG A 32 -11.45 -14.10 -1.33
N THR A 33 -10.60 -13.11 -1.05
CA THR A 33 -9.16 -13.21 -1.33
C THR A 33 -8.55 -14.46 -0.65
N PRO A 34 -7.50 -15.08 -1.21
CA PRO A 34 -6.75 -16.12 -0.50
C PRO A 34 -6.19 -15.58 0.82
N THR A 35 -6.25 -16.40 1.88
CA THR A 35 -5.73 -16.06 3.21
C THR A 35 -5.04 -17.26 3.85
N MET A 36 -4.01 -17.00 4.66
CA MET A 36 -3.28 -18.06 5.34
C MET A 36 -4.19 -18.80 6.33
N GLY A 37 -4.37 -20.11 6.15
CA GLY A 37 -5.16 -20.95 7.05
C GLY A 37 -6.63 -20.55 7.18
N ASN A 38 -7.15 -19.76 6.25
CA ASN A 38 -8.48 -19.14 6.34
C ASN A 38 -8.70 -18.32 7.63
N LEU A 39 -7.65 -17.68 8.13
CA LEU A 39 -7.69 -16.89 9.37
C LEU A 39 -8.03 -15.42 9.14
N GLN A 40 -8.02 -14.96 7.89
CA GLN A 40 -8.27 -13.56 7.50
C GLN A 40 -7.44 -12.60 8.35
N LEU A 41 -6.11 -12.62 8.23
CA LEU A 41 -5.19 -11.91 9.14
C LEU A 41 -5.07 -10.41 8.87
N TYR A 42 -6.21 -9.76 8.66
CA TYR A 42 -6.30 -8.34 8.36
C TYR A 42 -7.50 -7.68 9.04
N SER A 43 -7.43 -6.37 9.17
CA SER A 43 -8.55 -5.51 9.57
C SER A 43 -8.53 -4.24 8.72
N VAL A 44 -9.70 -3.64 8.49
CA VAL A 44 -9.85 -2.40 7.72
C VAL A 44 -10.44 -1.32 8.61
N VAL A 45 -9.73 -0.19 8.73
CA VAL A 45 -10.24 1.01 9.40
C VAL A 45 -10.78 1.97 8.34
N VAL A 46 -12.10 2.19 8.35
CA VAL A 46 -12.79 3.09 7.43
C VAL A 46 -12.82 4.51 7.99
N THR A 47 -12.18 5.45 7.29
CA THR A 47 -12.14 6.87 7.68
C THR A 47 -12.89 7.72 6.65
N ARG A 48 -14.06 8.25 7.06
CA ARG A 48 -14.91 9.14 6.24
C ARG A 48 -14.98 10.56 6.78
N GLN A 49 -15.00 10.70 8.11
CA GLN A 49 -15.13 12.01 8.77
C GLN A 49 -13.92 12.88 8.49
N GLN A 50 -14.17 14.17 8.25
CA GLN A 50 -13.13 15.14 7.92
C GLN A 50 -12.06 15.21 9.01
N GLU A 51 -12.47 15.25 10.28
CA GLU A 51 -11.54 15.23 11.42
C GLU A 51 -10.62 14.01 11.39
N GLY A 52 -11.15 12.81 11.10
CA GLY A 52 -10.34 11.59 10.98
C GLY A 52 -9.33 11.66 9.83
N LYS A 53 -9.72 12.24 8.69
CA LYS A 53 -8.82 12.46 7.55
C LYS A 53 -7.72 13.47 7.88
N GLU A 54 -8.06 14.54 8.59
CA GLU A 54 -7.11 15.54 9.05
C GLU A 54 -6.10 14.97 10.05
N ARG A 55 -6.53 14.07 10.95
CA ARG A 55 -5.61 13.33 11.84
C ARG A 55 -4.64 12.43 11.07
N LEU A 56 -5.07 11.83 9.95
CA LEU A 56 -4.22 10.98 9.11
C LEU A 56 -3.33 11.76 8.13
N ALA A 57 -3.70 12.99 7.77
CA ALA A 57 -3.01 13.77 6.74
C ALA A 57 -1.50 13.94 7.01
N PRO A 58 -1.02 14.25 8.24
CA PRO A 58 0.41 14.35 8.53
C PRO A 58 1.18 13.05 8.26
N ALA A 59 0.61 11.90 8.63
CA ALA A 59 1.23 10.59 8.39
C ALA A 59 1.39 10.33 6.87
N HIS A 60 0.47 10.83 6.06
CA HIS A 60 0.54 10.70 4.62
C HIS A 60 1.15 11.93 3.93
N PHE A 61 2.01 12.69 4.62
CA PHE A 61 2.74 13.85 4.09
C PHE A 61 1.84 14.93 3.49
N HIS A 62 0.65 15.11 4.08
CA HIS A 62 -0.35 16.08 3.64
C HIS A 62 -0.74 15.96 2.17
N GLN A 63 -0.61 14.77 1.59
CA GLN A 63 -1.05 14.56 0.23
C GLN A 63 -2.60 14.71 0.17
N LYS A 64 -3.07 15.64 -0.67
CA LYS A 64 -4.44 16.19 -0.64
C LYS A 64 -5.56 15.17 -0.75
N MET A 65 -5.36 14.12 -1.52
CA MET A 65 -6.31 13.04 -1.73
C MET A 65 -6.72 12.34 -0.42
N VAL A 66 -5.93 12.40 0.65
CA VAL A 66 -6.33 11.91 1.99
C VAL A 66 -7.52 12.67 2.54
N THR A 67 -7.53 14.00 2.36
CA THR A 67 -8.62 14.87 2.83
C THR A 67 -9.71 15.05 1.80
N GLU A 68 -9.40 14.93 0.50
CA GLU A 68 -10.34 15.13 -0.60
C GLU A 68 -11.14 13.87 -0.95
N ALA A 69 -10.59 12.66 -0.75
CA ALA A 69 -11.34 11.42 -1.03
C ALA A 69 -12.55 11.28 -0.12
N PRO A 70 -13.71 10.80 -0.61
CA PRO A 70 -14.85 10.51 0.26
C PRO A 70 -14.52 9.41 1.27
N VAL A 71 -13.66 8.43 0.92
CA VAL A 71 -13.26 7.33 1.80
C VAL A 71 -11.74 7.16 1.82
N VAL A 72 -11.17 7.04 3.02
CA VAL A 72 -9.80 6.57 3.25
C VAL A 72 -9.88 5.26 4.03
N LEU A 73 -9.24 4.22 3.51
CA LEU A 73 -9.21 2.89 4.11
C LEU A 73 -7.79 2.56 4.52
N THR A 74 -7.57 2.30 5.82
CA THR A 74 -6.29 1.79 6.32
C THR A 74 -6.41 0.30 6.58
N ILE A 75 -5.70 -0.50 5.80
CA ILE A 75 -5.66 -1.95 5.92
C ILE A 75 -4.47 -2.33 6.80
N CYS A 76 -4.77 -3.11 7.82
CA CYS A 76 -3.82 -3.53 8.84
C CYS A 76 -3.59 -5.04 8.76
N ALA A 77 -2.33 -5.46 8.92
CA ALA A 77 -2.00 -6.81 9.35
C ALA A 77 -2.54 -6.99 10.79
N ASP A 78 -3.36 -8.01 11.02
CA ASP A 78 -4.06 -8.23 12.29
C ASP A 78 -3.95 -9.69 12.75
N PHE A 79 -3.06 -9.92 13.71
CA PHE A 79 -3.00 -11.17 14.47
C PHE A 79 -3.69 -11.07 15.83
N ARG A 80 -4.13 -9.87 16.22
CA ARG A 80 -4.78 -9.64 17.51
C ARG A 80 -6.07 -10.42 17.60
N ARG A 81 -6.93 -10.35 16.58
CA ARG A 81 -8.22 -11.06 16.58
C ARG A 81 -8.02 -12.57 16.75
N THR A 82 -7.11 -13.17 15.98
CA THR A 82 -6.79 -14.60 16.04
C THR A 82 -6.15 -15.00 17.36
N SER A 83 -5.28 -14.16 17.92
CA SER A 83 -4.63 -14.42 19.22
C SER A 83 -5.66 -14.42 20.36
N LEU A 84 -6.55 -13.43 20.40
CA LEU A 84 -7.62 -13.37 21.40
C LEU A 84 -8.57 -14.56 21.26
N TRP A 85 -8.94 -14.94 20.03
CA TRP A 85 -9.74 -16.14 19.79
C TRP A 85 -9.06 -17.39 20.36
N ALA A 86 -7.76 -17.58 20.11
CA ALA A 86 -6.99 -18.71 20.63
C ALA A 86 -6.96 -18.73 22.17
N GLU A 87 -6.68 -17.60 22.82
CA GLU A 87 -6.68 -17.46 24.28
C GLU A 87 -8.06 -17.79 24.87
N HIS A 88 -9.14 -17.26 24.27
CA HIS A 88 -10.52 -17.56 24.64
C HIS A 88 -10.97 -18.99 24.28
N ARG A 89 -10.10 -19.79 23.65
CA ARG A 89 -10.29 -21.22 23.36
C ARG A 89 -9.23 -22.09 24.02
N LYS A 90 -8.59 -21.58 25.09
CA LYS A 90 -7.58 -22.31 25.88
C LYS A 90 -6.37 -22.78 25.04
N ALA A 91 -6.08 -22.07 23.96
CA ALA A 91 -4.88 -22.26 23.15
C ALA A 91 -3.83 -21.18 23.49
N THR A 92 -2.58 -21.46 23.14
CA THR A 92 -1.44 -20.56 23.41
C THR A 92 -0.95 -19.96 22.10
N PRO A 93 -1.33 -18.72 21.75
CA PRO A 93 -0.88 -18.11 20.51
C PRO A 93 0.62 -17.78 20.55
N GLY A 94 1.32 -18.08 19.45
CA GLY A 94 2.74 -17.80 19.25
C GLY A 94 2.98 -16.83 18.08
N TYR A 95 2.13 -15.82 17.91
CA TYR A 95 2.11 -14.96 16.73
C TYR A 95 2.82 -13.61 16.89
N ALA A 96 3.49 -13.40 18.03
CA ALA A 96 4.25 -12.18 18.33
C ALA A 96 5.67 -12.23 17.76
N ASN A 97 5.79 -12.38 16.44
CA ASN A 97 7.08 -12.49 15.75
C ASN A 97 7.00 -12.00 14.29
N TYR A 98 8.17 -11.82 13.69
CA TYR A 98 8.31 -11.22 12.37
C TYR A 98 7.68 -12.06 11.27
N LEU A 99 7.80 -13.40 11.35
CA LEU A 99 7.17 -14.30 10.38
C LEU A 99 5.63 -14.14 10.38
N SER A 100 5.04 -14.04 11.57
CA SER A 100 3.60 -13.81 11.70
C SER A 100 3.21 -12.43 11.15
N PHE A 101 4.01 -11.39 11.38
CA PHE A 101 3.79 -10.11 10.69
C PHE A 101 3.79 -10.26 9.16
N MET A 102 4.77 -10.96 8.59
CA MET A 102 4.85 -11.16 7.14
C MET A 102 3.65 -11.94 6.57
N ASN A 103 3.16 -12.95 7.29
CA ASN A 103 1.96 -13.69 6.93
C ASN A 103 0.72 -12.78 6.91
N ALA A 104 0.53 -11.98 7.98
CA ALA A 104 -0.60 -11.07 8.08
C ALA A 104 -0.52 -9.91 7.08
N ALA A 105 0.68 -9.37 6.83
CA ALA A 105 0.90 -8.34 5.83
C ALA A 105 0.59 -8.84 4.41
N THR A 106 0.93 -10.10 4.11
CA THR A 106 0.63 -10.72 2.82
C THR A 106 -0.89 -10.85 2.61
N ASP A 107 -1.61 -11.41 3.59
CA ASP A 107 -3.08 -11.50 3.57
C ASP A 107 -3.73 -10.11 3.36
N ALA A 108 -3.26 -9.11 4.12
CA ALA A 108 -3.74 -7.73 4.04
C ALA A 108 -3.50 -7.07 2.67
N LEU A 109 -2.35 -7.29 2.04
CA LEU A 109 -2.03 -6.75 0.71
C LEU A 109 -2.83 -7.44 -0.39
N LEU A 110 -3.04 -8.76 -0.31
CA LEU A 110 -3.93 -9.50 -1.21
C LEU A 110 -5.38 -9.00 -1.12
N TYR A 111 -5.87 -8.79 0.10
CA TYR A 111 -7.18 -8.17 0.35
C TYR A 111 -7.25 -6.77 -0.26
N THR A 112 -6.22 -5.94 -0.03
CA THR A 112 -6.15 -4.56 -0.55
C THR A 112 -6.23 -4.54 -2.07
N GLN A 113 -5.46 -5.38 -2.77
CA GLN A 113 -5.48 -5.41 -4.23
C GLN A 113 -6.82 -5.96 -4.78
N THR A 114 -7.39 -6.97 -4.13
CA THR A 114 -8.73 -7.48 -4.50
C THR A 114 -9.77 -6.37 -4.38
N LEU A 115 -9.76 -5.62 -3.28
CA LEU A 115 -10.64 -4.49 -3.06
C LEU A 115 -10.46 -3.39 -4.11
N CYS A 116 -9.22 -3.03 -4.46
CA CYS A 116 -8.95 -2.06 -5.53
C CYS A 116 -9.52 -2.51 -6.87
N ASN A 117 -9.34 -3.78 -7.25
CA ASN A 117 -9.89 -4.32 -8.50
C ASN A 117 -11.42 -4.25 -8.53
N LEU A 118 -12.08 -4.60 -7.41
CA LEU A 118 -13.54 -4.53 -7.29
C LEU A 118 -14.04 -3.09 -7.37
N ALA A 119 -13.37 -2.16 -6.67
CA ALA A 119 -13.73 -0.75 -6.71
C ALA A 119 -13.58 -0.16 -8.12
N GLU A 120 -12.46 -0.44 -8.80
CA GLU A 120 -12.21 -0.01 -10.18
C GLU A 120 -13.25 -0.61 -11.14
N ALA A 121 -13.72 -1.84 -10.92
CA ALA A 121 -14.78 -2.47 -11.72
C ALA A 121 -16.16 -1.81 -11.53
N GLU A 122 -16.44 -1.22 -10.36
CA GLU A 122 -17.64 -0.42 -10.11
C GLU A 122 -17.49 1.05 -10.58
N GLY A 123 -16.36 1.40 -11.18
CA GLY A 123 -16.08 2.75 -11.69
C GLY A 123 -15.52 3.73 -10.65
N LEU A 124 -15.09 3.24 -9.48
CA LEU A 124 -14.38 4.06 -8.49
C LEU A 124 -12.90 4.18 -8.85
N GLY A 125 -12.30 5.32 -8.52
CA GLY A 125 -10.87 5.54 -8.54
C GLY A 125 -10.24 5.16 -7.21
N THR A 126 -9.00 4.65 -7.26
CA THR A 126 -8.21 4.37 -6.05
C THR A 126 -6.78 4.92 -6.15
N CYS A 127 -6.19 5.27 -5.00
CA CYS A 127 -4.77 5.55 -4.86
C CYS A 127 -4.18 4.92 -3.61
N PHE A 128 -3.17 4.08 -3.79
CA PHE A 128 -2.38 3.48 -2.73
C PHE A 128 -1.35 4.47 -2.18
N LEU A 129 -1.26 4.56 -0.85
CA LEU A 129 -0.37 5.49 -0.15
C LEU A 129 0.82 4.72 0.42
N GLY A 130 1.96 4.75 -0.29
CA GLY A 130 3.19 4.11 0.21
C GLY A 130 3.70 4.70 1.53
N THR A 131 3.27 5.92 1.87
CA THR A 131 3.57 6.60 3.13
C THR A 131 3.13 5.83 4.37
N THR A 132 2.20 4.87 4.25
CA THR A 132 1.83 3.97 5.35
C THR A 132 3.04 3.27 5.96
N LEU A 133 4.01 2.85 5.14
CA LEU A 133 5.23 2.18 5.61
C LEU A 133 6.31 3.17 6.09
N TYR A 134 6.22 4.45 5.73
CA TYR A 134 7.19 5.47 6.16
C TYR A 134 6.87 6.02 7.55
N THR A 135 5.59 6.15 7.90
CA THR A 135 5.17 6.68 9.20
C THR A 135 4.13 5.77 9.89
N PRO A 136 4.39 4.46 10.05
CA PRO A 136 3.41 3.54 10.62
C PRO A 136 3.03 3.92 12.05
N GLN A 137 3.98 4.43 12.86
CA GLN A 137 3.71 4.85 14.23
C GLN A 137 2.65 5.96 14.31
N MET A 138 2.72 6.97 13.44
CA MET A 138 1.73 8.05 13.41
C MET A 138 0.33 7.53 13.09
N ILE A 139 0.22 6.53 12.21
CA ILE A 139 -1.05 5.89 11.85
C ILE A 139 -1.55 5.03 13.00
N ILE A 140 -0.66 4.28 13.66
CA ILE A 140 -0.98 3.50 14.86
C ILE A 140 -1.59 4.41 15.93
N ASP A 141 -0.96 5.56 16.20
CA ASP A 141 -1.44 6.50 17.22
C ASP A 141 -2.77 7.14 16.81
N ALA A 142 -2.88 7.61 15.56
CA ALA A 142 -4.07 8.27 15.03
C ALA A 142 -5.30 7.36 14.98
N LEU A 143 -5.10 6.07 14.73
CA LEU A 143 -6.17 5.06 14.65
C LEU A 143 -6.26 4.17 15.89
N GLN A 144 -5.45 4.46 16.92
CA GLN A 144 -5.42 3.73 18.19
C GLN A 144 -5.22 2.20 17.99
N LEU A 145 -4.33 1.83 17.07
CA LEU A 145 -4.12 0.42 16.71
C LEU A 145 -3.46 -0.34 17.87
N PRO A 146 -4.11 -1.37 18.42
CA PRO A 146 -3.58 -2.11 19.56
C PRO A 146 -2.44 -3.06 19.16
N ARG A 147 -1.73 -3.61 20.15
CA ARG A 147 -0.70 -4.65 19.95
C ARG A 147 -1.22 -5.77 19.03
N LEU A 148 -0.34 -6.25 18.15
CA LEU A 148 -0.57 -7.21 17.06
C LEU A 148 -1.49 -6.72 15.92
N VAL A 149 -1.66 -5.40 15.80
CA VAL A 149 -2.30 -4.74 14.65
C VAL A 149 -1.32 -3.73 14.06
N PHE A 150 -0.96 -3.87 12.79
CA PHE A 150 0.05 -3.01 12.15
C PHE A 150 -0.45 -2.52 10.77
N PRO A 151 -0.42 -1.21 10.48
CA PRO A 151 -0.90 -0.69 9.21
C PRO A 151 0.08 -1.05 8.08
N VAL A 152 -0.41 -1.68 7.01
CA VAL A 152 0.44 -2.11 5.87
C VAL A 152 0.07 -1.45 4.56
N ALA A 153 -1.18 -0.97 4.43
CA ALA A 153 -1.64 -0.23 3.28
C ALA A 153 -2.65 0.84 3.70
N THR A 154 -2.64 1.95 3.00
CA THR A 154 -3.75 2.90 3.01
C THR A 154 -4.15 3.17 1.57
N ILE A 155 -5.45 3.11 1.28
CA ILE A 155 -6.00 3.51 -0.01
C ILE A 155 -6.98 4.66 0.18
N THR A 156 -6.94 5.60 -0.74
CA THR A 156 -8.02 6.59 -0.93
C THR A 156 -8.93 6.09 -2.04
N MET A 157 -10.24 6.29 -1.89
CA MET A 157 -11.26 5.77 -2.79
C MET A 157 -12.38 6.79 -2.99
N GLY A 158 -12.82 6.96 -4.23
CA GLY A 158 -13.93 7.84 -4.60
C GLY A 158 -14.26 7.80 -6.08
N TRP A 159 -15.29 8.52 -6.50
CA TRP A 159 -15.63 8.65 -7.92
C TRP A 159 -14.61 9.56 -8.61
N PRO A 160 -13.97 9.14 -9.73
CA PRO A 160 -12.93 9.92 -10.38
C PRO A 160 -13.42 11.31 -10.82
N ASP A 161 -12.59 12.33 -10.60
CA ASP A 161 -12.72 13.69 -11.19
C ASP A 161 -11.49 14.05 -12.02
N GLU A 162 -10.85 13.02 -12.56
CA GLU A 162 -9.75 13.12 -13.50
C GLU A 162 -9.66 11.85 -14.34
N ASN A 163 -8.98 11.95 -15.47
CA ASN A 163 -8.68 10.82 -16.34
C ASN A 163 -7.21 10.92 -16.79
N PRO A 164 -6.24 10.59 -15.91
CA PRO A 164 -4.83 10.71 -16.24
C PRO A 164 -4.45 9.73 -17.36
N GLU A 165 -3.34 9.98 -18.04
CA GLU A 165 -2.77 9.02 -18.99
C GLU A 165 -2.34 7.72 -18.29
N LEU A 166 -2.26 6.63 -19.06
CA LEU A 166 -1.73 5.37 -18.56
C LEU A 166 -0.22 5.50 -18.32
N THR A 167 0.22 5.02 -17.16
CA THR A 167 1.66 4.91 -16.88
C THR A 167 2.22 3.65 -17.51
N ASP A 168 3.46 3.74 -17.97
CA ASP A 168 4.16 2.63 -18.60
C ASP A 168 4.41 1.45 -17.63
N ARG A 169 4.71 0.29 -18.19
CA ARG A 169 5.20 -0.89 -17.46
C ARG A 169 6.45 -1.38 -18.16
N LEU A 170 7.35 -1.98 -17.38
CA LEU A 170 8.47 -2.73 -17.96
C LEU A 170 7.93 -3.84 -18.86
N PRO A 171 8.67 -4.20 -19.92
CA PRO A 171 8.29 -5.33 -20.75
C PRO A 171 8.30 -6.63 -19.93
N LEU A 172 7.50 -7.61 -20.36
CA LEU A 172 7.25 -8.84 -19.59
C LEU A 172 8.55 -9.61 -19.27
N HIS A 173 9.50 -9.62 -20.20
CA HIS A 173 10.80 -10.28 -20.02
C HIS A 173 11.70 -9.61 -18.99
N GLY A 174 11.41 -8.36 -18.59
CA GLY A 174 12.11 -7.69 -17.49
C GLY A 174 11.65 -8.13 -16.11
N ILE A 175 10.52 -8.86 -16.00
CA ILE A 175 9.96 -9.30 -14.71
C ILE A 175 9.69 -10.81 -14.62
N VAL A 176 9.58 -11.52 -15.75
CA VAL A 176 9.35 -12.97 -15.78
C VAL A 176 10.65 -13.72 -16.03
N HIS A 177 10.93 -14.66 -15.12
CA HIS A 177 12.08 -15.56 -15.19
C HIS A 177 11.58 -16.99 -15.32
N GLN A 178 12.20 -17.80 -16.19
CA GLN A 178 11.84 -19.20 -16.40
C GLN A 178 12.74 -20.08 -15.54
N GLU A 179 12.14 -20.91 -14.68
CA GLU A 179 12.78 -21.83 -13.73
C GLU A 179 13.65 -21.16 -12.64
N CYS A 180 14.63 -20.34 -13.03
CA CYS A 180 15.60 -19.70 -12.15
C CYS A 180 15.71 -18.21 -12.48
N TYR A 181 16.06 -17.42 -11.48
CA TYR A 181 16.36 -16.00 -11.67
C TYR A 181 17.55 -15.83 -12.62
N LYS A 182 17.35 -15.10 -13.71
CA LYS A 182 18.40 -14.73 -14.66
C LYS A 182 18.84 -13.30 -14.35
N ASP A 183 20.11 -13.14 -13.98
CA ASP A 183 20.65 -11.83 -13.68
C ASP A 183 20.75 -10.93 -14.93
N TYR A 184 20.78 -9.61 -14.72
CA TYR A 184 20.78 -8.62 -15.79
C TYR A 184 22.19 -8.11 -16.06
N ASN A 185 22.60 -8.16 -17.33
CA ASN A 185 23.78 -7.43 -17.81
C ASN A 185 23.38 -6.04 -18.33
N ALA A 186 24.36 -5.21 -18.72
CA ALA A 186 24.11 -3.86 -19.23
C ALA A 186 23.13 -3.84 -20.41
N ASP A 187 23.34 -4.70 -21.42
CA ASP A 187 22.48 -4.79 -22.60
C ASP A 187 21.01 -5.11 -22.23
N ALA A 188 20.80 -6.00 -21.26
CA ALA A 188 19.46 -6.33 -20.78
C ALA A 188 18.81 -5.15 -20.04
N ILE A 189 19.58 -4.38 -19.25
CA ILE A 189 19.05 -3.19 -18.58
C ILE A 189 18.67 -2.13 -19.60
N ASP A 190 19.53 -1.86 -20.58
CA ASP A 190 19.25 -0.90 -21.65
C ASP A 190 17.97 -1.29 -22.40
N ASP A 191 17.81 -2.56 -22.77
CA ASP A 191 16.61 -3.07 -23.43
C ASP A 191 15.34 -2.93 -22.57
N ILE A 192 15.40 -3.32 -21.28
CA ILE A 192 14.25 -3.28 -20.37
C ILE A 192 13.77 -1.84 -20.10
N TYR A 193 14.70 -0.89 -20.01
CA TYR A 193 14.40 0.48 -19.62
C TYR A 193 14.33 1.46 -20.79
N HIS A 194 14.72 1.06 -22.01
CA HIS A 194 14.74 1.90 -23.22
C HIS A 194 13.45 2.72 -23.39
N ASP A 195 12.31 2.05 -23.47
CA ASP A 195 11.04 2.71 -23.76
C ASP A 195 10.62 3.66 -22.62
N LYS A 196 10.90 3.27 -21.36
CA LYS A 196 10.62 4.12 -20.19
C LYS A 196 11.43 5.41 -20.24
N GLU A 197 12.72 5.34 -20.55
CA GLU A 197 13.60 6.51 -20.62
C GLU A 197 13.33 7.37 -21.86
N ALA A 198 12.77 6.78 -22.92
CA ALA A 198 12.35 7.49 -24.13
C ALA A 198 11.07 8.33 -23.94
N LEU A 199 10.28 8.08 -22.89
CA LEU A 199 9.05 8.84 -22.63
C LEU A 199 9.33 10.30 -22.30
N SER A 200 8.61 11.20 -22.97
CA SER A 200 8.74 12.66 -22.80
C SER A 200 8.49 13.10 -21.35
N GLU A 201 7.57 12.46 -20.64
CA GLU A 201 7.31 12.73 -19.23
C GLU A 201 8.51 12.41 -18.32
N ASN A 202 9.23 11.31 -18.60
CA ASN A 202 10.41 10.91 -17.83
C ASN A 202 11.62 11.78 -18.17
N GLN A 203 11.82 12.12 -19.44
CA GLN A 203 12.84 13.09 -19.86
C GLN A 203 12.60 14.46 -19.21
N ASN A 204 11.34 14.91 -19.18
CA ASN A 204 10.96 16.13 -18.47
C ASN A 204 11.19 15.98 -16.96
N PHE A 205 10.86 14.82 -16.37
CA PHE A 205 11.07 14.57 -14.95
C PHE A 205 12.55 14.64 -14.55
N VAL A 206 13.45 14.14 -15.40
CA VAL A 206 14.90 14.31 -15.26
C VAL A 206 15.30 15.78 -15.30
N LYS A 207 14.83 16.50 -16.33
CA LYS A 207 15.14 17.92 -16.53
C LYS A 207 14.72 18.81 -15.35
N ILE A 208 13.49 18.65 -14.85
CA ILE A 208 12.97 19.50 -13.76
C ILE A 208 13.62 19.19 -12.40
N ASN A 209 14.18 17.98 -12.23
CA ASN A 209 14.92 17.61 -11.03
C ASN A 209 16.43 17.87 -11.15
N HIS A 210 16.87 18.47 -12.26
CA HIS A 210 18.28 18.80 -12.52
C HIS A 210 19.21 17.58 -12.42
N LYS A 211 18.80 16.45 -13.02
CA LYS A 211 19.58 15.21 -13.11
C LYS A 211 19.97 14.88 -14.55
N GLU A 212 20.89 13.94 -14.71
CA GLU A 212 21.35 13.45 -16.01
C GLU A 212 20.54 12.25 -16.47
N THR A 213 20.14 11.37 -15.54
CA THR A 213 19.39 10.15 -15.84
C THR A 213 18.14 10.02 -14.98
N LEU A 214 17.19 9.20 -15.44
CA LEU A 214 15.98 8.90 -14.68
C LEU A 214 16.30 8.19 -13.36
N ALA A 215 17.26 7.26 -13.38
CA ALA A 215 17.72 6.55 -12.20
C ALA A 215 18.19 7.52 -11.08
N GLN A 216 18.96 8.56 -11.42
CA GLN A 216 19.42 9.57 -10.46
C GLN A 216 18.26 10.32 -9.79
N VAL A 217 17.14 10.55 -10.49
CA VAL A 217 15.97 11.17 -9.86
C VAL A 217 15.42 10.27 -8.73
N TYR A 218 15.40 8.96 -8.95
CA TYR A 218 14.95 8.02 -7.93
C TYR A 218 15.96 7.88 -6.79
N THR A 219 17.25 7.72 -7.08
CA THR A 219 18.27 7.46 -6.05
C THR A 219 18.67 8.71 -5.26
N ASP A 220 18.64 9.89 -5.87
CA ASP A 220 19.20 11.09 -5.26
C ASP A 220 18.13 12.03 -4.71
N ILE A 221 16.88 11.90 -5.19
CA ILE A 221 15.77 12.77 -4.79
C ILE A 221 14.66 11.98 -4.10
N ARG A 222 14.06 10.99 -4.78
CA ARG A 222 12.81 10.36 -4.32
C ARG A 222 13.01 9.35 -3.20
N TYR A 223 14.00 8.47 -3.33
CA TYR A 223 14.23 7.32 -2.46
C TYR A 223 15.70 7.23 -2.07
N THR A 224 16.21 8.30 -1.45
CA THR A 224 17.62 8.40 -1.08
C THR A 224 18.02 7.35 -0.06
N LYS A 225 19.28 6.89 -0.10
CA LYS A 225 19.86 5.95 0.87
C LYS A 225 19.59 6.40 2.32
N LYS A 226 19.92 7.66 2.62
CA LYS A 226 19.71 8.25 3.96
C LYS A 226 18.25 8.20 4.38
N TYR A 227 17.33 8.52 3.47
CA TYR A 227 15.91 8.48 3.75
C TYR A 227 15.42 7.05 3.99
N ASN A 228 15.76 6.11 3.10
CA ASN A 228 15.37 4.71 3.22
C ASN A 228 15.87 4.10 4.53
N GLU A 229 17.15 4.28 4.87
CA GLU A 229 17.74 3.78 6.13
C GLU A 229 17.06 4.39 7.36
N SER A 230 16.68 5.67 7.30
CA SER A 230 15.94 6.33 8.37
C SER A 230 14.53 5.77 8.53
N MET A 231 13.79 5.61 7.43
CA MET A 231 12.44 5.04 7.45
C MET A 231 12.45 3.58 7.91
N SER A 232 13.46 2.79 7.51
CA SER A 232 13.62 1.40 7.97
C SER A 232 13.77 1.31 9.49
N LYS A 233 14.54 2.21 10.12
CA LYS A 233 14.68 2.24 11.59
C LYS A 233 13.33 2.52 12.27
N GLY A 234 12.60 3.54 11.80
CA GLY A 234 11.27 3.87 12.34
C GLY A 234 10.26 2.75 12.16
N PHE A 235 10.29 2.06 11.01
CA PHE A 235 9.43 0.91 10.73
C PHE A 235 9.71 -0.26 11.69
N LEU A 236 10.98 -0.62 11.90
CA LEU A 236 11.38 -1.68 12.83
C LEU A 236 11.03 -1.35 14.27
N GLU A 237 11.16 -0.08 14.67
CA GLU A 237 10.74 0.37 16.01
C GLU A 237 9.22 0.23 16.21
N ALA A 238 8.43 0.63 15.20
CA ALA A 238 6.97 0.43 15.25
C ALA A 238 6.59 -1.06 15.33
N LEU A 239 7.29 -1.94 14.61
CA LEU A 239 7.07 -3.39 14.69
C LEU A 239 7.32 -3.94 16.10
N ARG A 240 8.42 -3.51 16.74
CA ARG A 240 8.72 -3.85 18.14
C ARG A 240 7.60 -3.40 19.08
N ARG A 241 7.15 -2.15 18.95
CA ARG A 241 6.06 -1.59 19.76
C ARG A 241 4.74 -2.34 19.60
N GLN A 242 4.41 -2.77 18.37
CA GLN A 242 3.23 -3.58 18.10
C GLN A 242 3.40 -5.07 18.44
N GLY A 243 4.57 -5.49 18.94
CA GLY A 243 4.82 -6.86 19.39
C GLY A 243 5.08 -7.87 18.28
N PHE A 244 5.52 -7.41 17.11
CA PHE A 244 5.89 -8.25 15.97
C PHE A 244 7.41 -8.45 15.81
N LEU A 245 8.21 -7.74 16.59
CA LEU A 245 9.65 -8.00 16.73
C LEU A 245 9.99 -8.09 18.21
N GLU A 246 11.00 -8.89 18.55
CA GLU A 246 11.59 -8.88 19.89
C GLU A 246 12.21 -7.50 20.17
N VAL A 247 12.08 -7.06 21.42
CA VAL A 247 12.84 -5.91 21.91
C VAL A 247 14.19 -6.48 22.32
N ASP A 248 15.27 -6.05 21.65
CA ASP A 248 16.62 -6.40 22.09
C ASP A 248 16.78 -5.92 23.54
N GLU A 249 17.06 -6.83 24.47
CA GLU A 249 17.37 -6.53 25.89
C GLU A 249 18.69 -5.75 26.02
#